data_AF-A0A1M7R0A9-F1
#
_entry.id   AF-A0A1M7R0A9-F1
#
_cell.length_a   1.000
_cell.length_b   1.000
_cell.length_c   1.000
_cell.angle_alpha   90.00
_cell.angle_beta   90.00
_cell.angle_gamma   90.00
#
_symmetry.space_group_name_H-M   'P 1'
#
loop_
_entity.id
_entity.type
_entity.pdbx_description
1 polymer ?
#
loop_
_entity_poly.entity_id
_entity_poly.type
_entity_poly.pdbx_seq_one_letter_code
_entity_poly.pdbx_strand_id
1 'polypeptide(L)'
;MKVTDYCLGDRSGMIDALGAAVADEHVEVSTTVRLNGQARTVKRLLQPGRMNKVYVDGDELTDSDFSDWILRELSWPNLRIPKGLNPATASELTPLSFRSLLRHFYRNEESWTSFANKEQEFIRRGVVGIFLGFARTRYDTKDFAVAQAKRRLAEAQAVEREVQDSSLQAVTAISERLSIRVARTIDQVVAARGEVMTQLDRVRLRRQELTAEINAILQGDASSRTTAGYDVSLTSTYEGVSQRLQKAVNEVVGLEQLFSEHAHSAQAVASEVTRMERLVKSVEIFDALPVRLCPACEQRVDPHRDHGQDACYVCFQAVDDDQRRRRANVEIRSLKSEIADLEDVIAHTAIDLDAARTRVAAVRSWVPPGRAGEIHSTVPAGSVST
;
A
#
# COMPACT_ATOMS: atom_id res chain seq x y z
N MET A 1 27.96 10.39 37.98
CA MET A 1 27.43 9.07 37.56
C MET A 1 26.73 9.05 36.20
N LYS A 2 26.19 10.17 35.68
CA LYS A 2 25.53 10.23 34.35
C LYS A 2 26.44 9.87 33.16
N VAL A 3 27.72 10.27 33.23
CA VAL A 3 28.73 9.94 32.20
C VAL A 3 28.92 8.43 32.04
N THR A 4 28.98 7.68 33.14
CA THR A 4 29.11 6.22 33.11
C THR A 4 27.87 5.57 32.48
N ASP A 5 26.67 6.02 32.84
CA ASP A 5 25.41 5.52 32.25
C ASP A 5 25.35 5.80 30.75
N TYR A 6 25.78 7.00 30.33
CA TYR A 6 25.84 7.39 28.93
C TYR A 6 26.83 6.52 28.13
N CYS A 7 28.06 6.34 28.63
CA CYS A 7 29.06 5.48 27.98
C CYS A 7 28.60 4.02 27.86
N LEU A 8 27.83 3.51 28.83
CA LEU A 8 27.39 2.12 28.90
C LEU A 8 26.07 1.82 28.17
N GLY A 9 25.65 2.71 27.28
CA GLY A 9 24.58 2.42 26.31
C GLY A 9 23.32 3.24 26.47
N ASP A 10 23.36 4.42 27.12
CA ASP A 10 22.24 5.33 27.03
C ASP A 10 22.06 5.84 25.60
N ARG A 11 20.81 5.80 25.12
CA ARG A 11 20.43 6.19 23.75
C ARG A 11 19.74 7.55 23.71
N SER A 12 19.57 8.19 24.87
CA SER A 12 19.06 9.54 24.99
C SER A 12 20.01 10.51 24.28
N GLY A 13 19.48 11.64 23.81
CA GLY A 13 20.33 12.71 23.27
C GLY A 13 21.37 13.13 24.31
N MET A 14 22.53 13.59 23.84
CA MET A 14 23.63 14.04 24.70
C MET A 14 23.17 15.10 25.72
N ILE A 15 22.34 16.05 25.27
CA ILE A 15 21.80 17.13 26.12
C ILE A 15 20.91 16.56 27.22
N ASP A 16 20.06 15.58 26.90
CA ASP A 16 19.18 14.92 27.88
C ASP A 16 19.98 14.10 28.90
N ALA A 17 21.01 13.40 28.43
CA ALA A 17 21.78 12.47 29.25
C ALA A 17 22.80 13.16 30.16
N LEU A 18 23.51 14.18 29.64
CA LEU A 18 24.64 14.82 30.30
C LEU A 18 24.38 16.29 30.69
N GLY A 19 23.39 16.94 30.08
CA GLY A 19 23.10 18.37 30.24
C GLY A 19 23.81 19.23 29.19
N ALA A 20 23.21 20.38 28.86
CA ALA A 20 23.71 21.32 27.83
C ALA A 20 25.15 21.82 28.10
N ALA A 21 25.48 22.12 29.36
CA ALA A 21 26.82 22.59 29.72
C ALA A 21 27.94 21.58 29.36
N VAL A 22 27.70 20.28 29.60
CA VAL A 22 28.66 19.22 29.29
C VAL A 22 28.71 18.93 27.79
N ALA A 23 27.57 19.06 27.13
CA ALA A 23 27.43 18.90 25.69
C ALA A 23 28.25 19.93 24.90
N ASP A 24 28.28 21.18 25.35
CA ASP A 24 28.92 22.29 24.62
C ASP A 24 30.42 22.41 24.94
N GLU A 25 30.84 22.09 26.17
CA GLU A 25 32.23 22.28 26.62
C GLU A 25 33.15 21.09 26.31
N HIS A 26 32.63 19.91 26.01
CA HIS A 26 33.43 18.68 25.92
C HIS A 26 33.33 17.99 24.57
N VAL A 27 34.45 17.41 24.14
CA VAL A 27 34.57 16.72 22.83
C VAL A 27 34.31 15.22 22.96
N GLU A 28 34.59 14.65 24.13
CA GLU A 28 34.46 13.23 24.40
C GLU A 28 34.24 12.93 25.88
N VAL A 29 33.67 11.78 26.14
CA VAL A 29 33.58 11.17 27.47
C VAL A 29 34.08 9.74 27.41
N SER A 30 34.78 9.32 28.45
CA SER A 30 35.27 7.94 28.55
C SER A 30 35.11 7.39 29.96
N THR A 31 35.01 6.07 30.03
CA THR A 31 35.01 5.33 31.29
C THR A 31 35.84 4.06 31.11
N THR A 32 36.55 3.67 32.17
CA THR A 32 37.29 2.41 32.19
C THR A 32 36.50 1.41 33.01
N VAL A 33 36.16 0.28 32.40
CA VAL A 33 35.44 -0.81 33.04
C VAL A 33 36.31 -2.06 33.07
N ARG A 34 36.10 -2.90 34.08
CA ARG A 34 36.78 -4.20 34.16
C ARG A 34 35.81 -5.31 33.79
N LEU A 35 36.00 -5.91 32.63
CA LEU A 35 35.19 -7.04 32.13
C LEU A 35 36.05 -8.30 32.21
N ASN A 36 35.56 -9.33 32.93
CA ASN A 36 36.30 -10.59 33.16
C ASN A 36 37.75 -10.40 33.66
N GLY A 37 38.00 -9.37 34.47
CA GLY A 37 39.33 -9.06 34.99
C GLY A 37 40.21 -8.23 34.05
N GLN A 38 39.82 -8.00 32.80
CA GLN A 38 40.53 -7.13 31.86
C GLN A 38 39.98 -5.70 31.90
N ALA A 39 40.87 -4.71 31.97
CA ALA A 39 40.51 -3.31 31.85
C ALA A 39 40.20 -2.98 30.38
N ARG A 40 39.05 -2.35 30.15
CA ARG A 40 38.55 -1.93 28.84
C ARG A 40 38.15 -0.46 28.93
N THR A 41 38.54 0.33 27.95
CA THR A 41 38.16 1.75 27.88
C THR A 41 37.01 1.92 26.90
N VAL A 42 35.87 2.40 27.41
CA VAL A 42 34.67 2.72 26.63
C VAL A 42 34.57 4.22 26.49
N LYS A 43 34.49 4.71 25.26
CA LYS A 43 34.51 6.14 24.92
C LYS A 43 33.36 6.50 23.98
N ARG A 44 32.79 7.69 24.16
CA ARG A 44 31.83 8.29 23.24
C ARG A 44 32.30 9.68 22.83
N LEU A 45 32.17 9.98 21.55
CA LEU A 45 32.46 11.31 21.01
C LEU A 45 31.19 12.15 21.07
N LEU A 46 31.34 13.40 21.50
CA LEU A 46 30.26 14.37 21.65
C LEU A 46 30.10 15.26 20.42
N GLN A 47 30.90 15.04 19.37
CA GLN A 47 30.86 15.84 18.14
C GLN A 47 29.68 15.47 17.22
N PRO A 48 29.06 16.46 16.54
CA PRO A 48 28.00 16.21 15.56
C PRO A 48 28.40 15.19 14.49
N GLY A 49 27.52 14.25 14.19
CA GLY A 49 27.76 13.18 13.20
C GLY A 49 28.51 11.95 13.73
N ARG A 50 29.02 11.97 14.97
CA ARG A 50 29.67 10.82 15.63
C ARG A 50 29.03 10.41 16.97
N MET A 51 27.92 11.04 17.35
CA MET A 51 27.26 10.88 18.65
C MET A 51 26.69 9.47 18.91
N ASN A 52 26.40 8.69 17.86
CA ASN A 52 25.82 7.34 17.98
C ASN A 52 26.89 6.22 17.99
N LYS A 53 28.17 6.60 18.08
CA LYS A 53 29.31 5.69 17.99
C LYS A 53 29.93 5.51 19.37
N VAL A 54 30.16 4.26 19.73
CA VAL A 54 30.87 3.85 20.94
C VAL A 54 32.22 3.30 20.53
N TYR A 55 33.28 3.81 21.11
CA TYR A 55 34.65 3.32 20.90
C TYR A 55 35.04 2.43 22.07
N VAL A 56 35.50 1.23 21.79
CA VAL A 56 36.00 0.29 22.79
C VAL A 56 37.44 -0.04 22.46
N ASP A 57 38.37 0.38 23.32
CA ASP A 57 39.83 0.21 23.10
C ASP A 57 40.32 0.72 21.73
N GLY A 58 39.60 1.66 21.11
CA GLY A 58 39.90 2.22 19.79
C GLY A 58 39.01 1.70 18.66
N ASP A 59 38.30 0.58 18.85
CA ASP A 59 37.39 0.02 17.85
C ASP A 59 36.03 0.72 17.86
N GLU A 60 35.55 1.13 16.70
CA GLU A 60 34.28 1.82 16.53
C GLU A 60 33.11 0.83 16.43
N LEU A 61 32.12 0.99 17.30
CA LEU A 61 30.89 0.20 17.33
C LEU A 61 29.66 1.12 17.29
N THR A 62 28.58 0.64 16.68
CA THR A 62 27.26 1.28 16.83
C THR A 62 26.66 0.97 18.21
N ASP A 63 25.62 1.71 18.63
CA ASP A 63 24.91 1.42 19.89
C ASP A 63 24.35 -0.01 19.98
N SER A 64 23.92 -0.60 18.85
CA SER A 64 23.46 -1.99 18.79
C SER A 64 24.63 -2.95 18.91
N ASP A 65 25.71 -2.70 18.16
CA ASP A 65 26.88 -3.59 18.14
C ASP A 65 27.62 -3.56 19.49
N PHE A 66 27.67 -2.40 20.14
CA PHE A 66 28.19 -2.27 21.50
C PHE A 66 27.38 -3.12 22.49
N SER A 67 26.05 -3.13 22.36
CA SER A 67 25.18 -3.93 23.21
C SER A 67 25.44 -5.42 23.02
N ASP A 68 25.58 -5.87 21.78
CA ASP A 68 25.89 -7.27 21.47
C ASP A 68 27.31 -7.66 21.92
N TRP A 69 28.28 -6.75 21.74
CA TRP A 69 29.66 -6.92 22.15
C TRP A 69 29.77 -7.09 23.67
N ILE A 70 29.17 -6.20 24.47
CA ILE A 70 29.30 -6.26 25.94
C ILE A 70 28.58 -7.48 26.52
N LEU A 71 27.43 -7.89 25.95
CA LEU A 71 26.76 -9.13 26.34
C LEU A 71 27.64 -10.35 26.07
N ARG A 72 28.31 -10.39 24.91
CA ARG A 72 29.24 -11.45 24.54
C ARG A 72 30.43 -11.49 25.48
N GLU A 73 31.03 -10.34 25.78
CA GLU A 73 32.15 -10.23 26.71
C GLU A 73 31.73 -10.74 28.10
N LEU A 74 30.55 -10.38 28.59
CA LEU A 74 30.01 -10.88 29.86
C LEU A 74 29.53 -12.34 29.82
N SER A 75 29.65 -13.04 28.69
CA SER A 75 29.12 -14.39 28.47
C SER A 75 27.60 -14.50 28.71
N TRP A 76 26.87 -13.40 28.53
CA TRP A 76 25.42 -13.34 28.66
C TRP A 76 24.74 -13.67 27.33
N PRO A 77 23.57 -14.35 27.35
CA PRO A 77 22.87 -14.69 26.12
C PRO A 77 22.29 -13.46 25.44
N ASN A 78 22.53 -13.34 24.13
CA ASN A 78 21.81 -12.39 23.29
C ASN A 78 20.43 -12.97 22.95
N LEU A 79 19.40 -12.51 23.66
CA LEU A 79 18.04 -13.02 23.53
C LEU A 79 17.17 -12.05 22.76
N ARG A 80 16.26 -12.61 21.96
CA ARG A 80 15.18 -11.86 21.32
C ARG A 80 13.87 -12.32 21.95
N ILE A 81 13.16 -11.39 22.57
CA ILE A 81 11.92 -11.68 23.30
C ILE A 81 10.70 -11.20 22.52
N PRO A 82 9.59 -11.95 22.50
CA PRO A 82 8.37 -11.53 21.84
C PRO A 82 7.83 -10.24 22.47
N LYS A 83 7.41 -9.30 21.63
CA LYS A 83 6.76 -8.05 22.04
C LYS A 83 5.33 -8.35 22.51
N GLY A 84 5.21 -8.76 23.76
CA GLY A 84 3.95 -9.13 24.39
C GLY A 84 4.13 -10.22 25.44
N LEU A 85 3.07 -10.51 26.20
CA LEU A 85 3.10 -11.55 27.23
C LEU A 85 3.08 -12.96 26.64
N ASN A 86 2.43 -13.12 25.49
CA ASN A 86 2.28 -14.40 24.82
C ASN A 86 3.09 -14.41 23.51
N PRO A 87 4.05 -15.33 23.35
CA PRO A 87 4.80 -15.50 22.09
C PRO A 87 3.90 -15.70 20.87
N ALA A 88 2.75 -16.37 21.05
CA ALA A 88 1.84 -16.71 19.97
C ALA A 88 1.09 -15.49 19.38
N THR A 89 0.94 -14.42 20.16
CA THR A 89 0.22 -13.21 19.75
C THR A 89 1.17 -12.06 19.44
N ALA A 90 2.47 -12.23 19.63
CA ALA A 90 3.45 -11.17 19.44
C ALA A 90 3.66 -10.88 17.94
N SER A 91 3.66 -9.61 17.57
CA SER A 91 3.90 -9.18 16.19
C SER A 91 5.37 -9.31 15.80
N GLU A 92 6.28 -8.99 16.73
CA GLU A 92 7.72 -8.90 16.50
C GLU A 92 8.53 -9.42 17.69
N LEU A 93 9.80 -9.73 17.45
CA LEU A 93 10.79 -10.04 18.48
C LEU A 93 11.68 -8.81 18.72
N THR A 94 11.84 -8.42 19.97
CA THR A 94 12.70 -7.31 20.39
C THR A 94 13.99 -7.84 21.02
N PRO A 95 15.17 -7.35 20.65
CA PRO A 95 16.42 -7.77 21.30
C PRO A 95 16.48 -7.25 22.74
N LEU A 96 16.92 -8.12 23.65
CA LEU A 96 17.16 -7.76 25.04
C LEU A 96 18.54 -7.13 25.18
N SER A 97 18.59 -5.80 25.07
CA SER A 97 19.84 -5.04 25.09
C SER A 97 20.54 -5.07 26.46
N PHE A 98 21.86 -4.88 26.46
CA PHE A 98 22.64 -4.63 27.68
C PHE A 98 22.06 -3.47 28.50
N ARG A 99 21.54 -2.40 27.85
CA ARG A 99 20.90 -1.28 28.53
C ARG A 99 19.72 -1.73 29.38
N SER A 100 18.90 -2.65 28.87
CA SER A 100 17.77 -3.24 29.62
C SER A 100 18.26 -3.97 30.86
N LEU A 101 19.35 -4.72 30.76
CA LEU A 101 19.96 -5.41 31.91
C LEU A 101 20.58 -4.45 32.91
N LEU A 102 21.39 -3.50 32.43
CA LEU A 102 22.10 -2.51 33.24
C LEU A 102 21.15 -1.78 34.18
N ARG A 103 19.97 -1.37 33.68
CA ARG A 103 18.96 -0.68 34.48
C ARG A 103 18.43 -1.48 35.67
N HIS A 104 18.58 -2.81 35.69
CA HIS A 104 18.12 -3.66 36.78
C HIS A 104 19.17 -3.90 37.87
N PHE A 105 20.45 -3.62 37.64
CA PHE A 105 21.52 -3.79 38.64
C PHE A 105 22.37 -2.54 38.88
N TYR A 106 22.27 -1.53 38.02
CA TYR A 106 22.89 -0.22 38.20
C TYR A 106 21.80 0.83 38.46
N ARG A 107 21.83 1.41 39.67
CA ARG A 107 20.82 2.33 40.20
C ARG A 107 21.26 3.77 39.96
N ASN A 108 20.44 4.57 39.29
CA ASN A 108 20.50 6.02 39.40
C ASN A 108 19.75 6.45 40.69
N GLU A 109 20.27 7.42 41.44
CA GLU A 109 19.82 7.76 42.80
C GLU A 109 18.32 8.13 42.89
N GLU A 110 17.70 8.56 41.78
CA GLU A 110 16.36 9.18 41.77
C GLU A 110 15.15 8.23 41.58
N SER A 111 15.30 6.91 41.37
CA SER A 111 14.16 6.16 40.78
C SER A 111 14.03 4.66 41.04
N TRP A 112 13.46 4.26 42.19
CA TRP A 112 12.84 2.93 42.32
C TRP A 112 11.41 2.89 41.75
N THR A 113 10.67 3.99 41.86
CA THR A 113 9.23 4.05 41.55
C THR A 113 8.91 4.29 40.08
N SER A 114 9.83 4.90 39.30
CA SER A 114 9.62 5.07 37.86
C SER A 114 10.08 3.85 37.05
N PHE A 115 10.99 3.05 37.60
CA PHE A 115 11.65 1.92 36.95
C PHE A 115 10.68 0.74 36.68
N ALA A 116 10.08 0.18 37.73
CA ALA A 116 9.24 -1.02 37.61
C ALA A 116 7.90 -0.78 36.89
N ASN A 117 7.43 0.48 36.88
CA ASN A 117 6.14 0.87 36.32
C ASN A 117 6.21 1.34 34.85
N LYS A 118 7.35 1.88 34.40
CA LYS A 118 7.50 2.37 33.01
C LYS A 118 8.06 1.32 32.06
N GLU A 119 8.76 0.31 32.56
CA GLU A 119 9.28 -0.76 31.71
C GLU A 119 8.18 -1.75 31.34
N GLN A 120 8.14 -2.09 30.05
CA GLN A 120 7.15 -3.02 29.53
C GLN A 120 7.36 -4.41 30.14
N GLU A 121 6.27 -5.03 30.59
CA GLU A 121 6.33 -6.26 31.39
C GLU A 121 7.11 -7.40 30.72
N PHE A 122 7.04 -7.53 29.39
CA PHE A 122 7.76 -8.56 28.66
C PHE A 122 9.28 -8.38 28.74
N ILE A 123 9.77 -7.14 28.76
CA ILE A 123 11.20 -6.83 28.94
C ILE A 123 11.62 -7.19 30.36
N ARG A 124 10.88 -6.75 31.37
CA ARG A 124 11.14 -7.07 32.78
C ARG A 124 11.24 -8.58 33.01
N ARG A 125 10.29 -9.36 32.46
CA ARG A 125 10.32 -10.84 32.52
C ARG A 125 11.54 -11.43 31.82
N GLY A 126 11.94 -10.85 30.68
CA GLY A 126 13.15 -11.21 29.95
C GLY A 126 14.42 -11.01 30.78
N VAL A 127 14.57 -9.84 31.38
CA VAL A 127 15.71 -9.50 32.23
C VAL A 127 15.77 -10.38 33.47
N VAL A 128 14.66 -10.54 34.19
CA VAL A 128 14.57 -11.42 35.36
C VAL A 128 14.93 -12.87 34.96
N GLY A 129 14.47 -13.33 33.80
CA GLY A 129 14.83 -14.66 33.30
C GLY A 129 16.32 -14.82 33.00
N ILE A 130 17.01 -13.76 32.55
CA ILE A 130 18.48 -13.79 32.35
C ILE A 130 19.18 -13.93 33.69
N PHE A 131 18.82 -13.12 34.69
CA PHE A 131 19.47 -13.18 36.01
C PHE A 131 19.20 -14.49 36.75
N LEU A 132 18.02 -15.08 36.55
CA LEU A 132 17.68 -16.39 37.13
C LEU A 132 18.14 -17.57 36.28
N GLY A 133 18.76 -17.34 35.12
CA GLY A 133 19.39 -18.38 34.30
C GLY A 133 18.45 -19.24 33.44
N PHE A 134 17.14 -18.98 33.40
CA PHE A 134 16.18 -19.78 32.63
C PHE A 134 15.70 -19.12 31.32
N ALA A 135 16.16 -17.91 31.00
CA ALA A 135 15.65 -17.19 29.83
C ALA A 135 15.88 -17.92 28.49
N ARG A 136 16.98 -18.67 28.33
CA ARG A 136 17.22 -19.47 27.11
C ARG A 136 16.14 -20.52 26.87
N THR A 137 15.73 -21.21 27.93
CA THR A 137 14.69 -22.26 27.85
C THR A 137 13.31 -21.64 27.61
N ARG A 138 13.05 -20.48 28.21
CA ARG A 138 11.75 -19.80 28.13
C ARG A 138 11.50 -19.12 26.78
N TYR A 139 12.54 -18.55 26.18
CA TYR A 139 12.43 -17.76 24.94
C TYR A 139 12.99 -18.52 23.72
N ASP A 140 12.82 -19.85 23.69
CA ASP A 140 13.04 -20.64 22.48
C ASP A 140 12.09 -20.12 21.37
N THR A 141 12.66 -19.68 20.25
CA THR A 141 11.93 -18.91 19.22
C THR A 141 10.95 -19.76 18.39
N LYS A 142 10.86 -21.06 18.66
CA LYS A 142 10.00 -22.01 17.94
C LYS A 142 8.52 -21.65 18.01
N ASP A 143 8.01 -21.30 19.19
CA ASP A 143 6.58 -20.96 19.35
C ASP A 143 6.20 -19.69 18.57
N PHE A 144 7.10 -18.70 18.58
CA PHE A 144 6.94 -17.49 17.76
C PHE A 144 6.97 -17.82 16.27
N ALA A 145 7.90 -18.67 15.82
CA ALA A 145 8.02 -19.08 14.42
C ALA A 145 6.75 -19.82 13.94
N VAL A 146 6.20 -20.72 14.76
CA VAL A 146 4.94 -21.42 14.47
C VAL A 146 3.78 -20.43 14.38
N ALA A 147 3.68 -19.49 15.31
CA ALA A 147 2.63 -18.48 15.28
C ALA A 147 2.75 -17.53 14.07
N GLN A 148 3.96 -17.18 13.65
CA GLN A 148 4.21 -16.41 12.44
C GLN A 148 3.83 -17.20 11.18
N ALA A 149 4.16 -18.49 11.12
CA ALA A 149 3.77 -19.37 10.02
C ALA A 149 2.24 -19.51 9.92
N LYS A 150 1.53 -19.65 11.06
CA LYS A 150 0.06 -19.69 11.09
C LYS A 150 -0.57 -18.39 10.57
N ARG A 151 -0.01 -17.23 10.92
CA ARG A 151 -0.48 -15.93 10.40
C ARG A 151 -0.29 -15.81 8.89
N ARG A 152 0.90 -16.15 8.39
CA ARG A 152 1.17 -16.17 6.94
C ARG A 152 0.24 -17.11 6.18
N LEU A 153 -0.05 -18.29 6.75
CA LEU A 153 -1.01 -19.22 6.16
C LEU A 153 -2.42 -18.61 6.10
N ALA A 154 -2.88 -17.98 7.19
CA ALA A 154 -4.19 -17.34 7.23
C ALA A 154 -4.29 -16.16 6.23
N GLU A 155 -3.24 -15.35 6.11
CA GLU A 155 -3.14 -14.28 5.12
C GLU A 155 -3.20 -14.82 3.69
N ALA A 156 -2.42 -15.86 3.38
CA ALA A 156 -2.43 -16.49 2.06
C ALA A 156 -3.81 -17.10 1.73
N GLN A 157 -4.46 -17.74 2.70
CA GLN A 157 -5.82 -18.27 2.54
C GLN A 157 -6.88 -17.19 2.34
N ALA A 158 -6.71 -16.01 2.96
CA ALA A 158 -7.61 -14.89 2.74
C ALA A 158 -7.49 -14.34 1.30
N VAL A 159 -6.25 -14.18 0.82
CA VAL A 159 -5.97 -13.76 -0.56
C VAL A 159 -6.50 -14.78 -1.57
N GLU A 160 -6.30 -16.08 -1.32
CA GLU A 160 -6.84 -17.14 -2.17
C GLU A 160 -8.36 -17.06 -2.31
N ARG A 161 -9.08 -16.86 -1.19
CA ARG A 161 -10.53 -16.69 -1.19
C ARG A 161 -10.96 -15.45 -1.98
N GLU A 162 -10.28 -14.33 -1.78
CA GLU A 162 -10.58 -13.09 -2.50
C GLU A 162 -10.38 -13.25 -4.02
N VAL A 163 -9.29 -13.90 -4.43
CA VAL A 163 -9.03 -14.20 -5.85
C VAL A 163 -10.08 -15.15 -6.41
N GLN A 164 -10.47 -16.17 -5.64
CA GLN A 164 -11.49 -17.13 -6.06
C GLN A 164 -12.85 -16.46 -6.21
N ASP A 165 -13.25 -15.61 -5.27
CA ASP A 165 -14.51 -14.86 -5.30
C ASP A 165 -14.52 -13.84 -6.46
N SER A 166 -13.43 -13.10 -6.64
CA SER A 166 -13.27 -12.16 -7.75
C SER A 166 -13.32 -12.87 -9.12
N SER A 167 -12.63 -14.01 -9.24
CA SER A 167 -12.63 -14.82 -10.46
C SER A 167 -14.03 -15.37 -10.75
N LEU A 168 -14.74 -15.84 -9.73
CA LEU A 168 -16.10 -16.34 -9.87
C LEU A 168 -17.07 -15.22 -10.29
N GLN A 169 -16.94 -14.02 -9.72
CA GLN A 169 -17.71 -12.84 -10.14
C GLN A 169 -17.43 -12.47 -11.60
N ALA A 170 -16.16 -12.43 -12.01
CA ALA A 170 -15.76 -12.12 -13.38
C ALA A 170 -16.30 -13.16 -14.38
N VAL A 171 -16.16 -14.45 -14.08
CA VAL A 171 -16.70 -15.53 -14.91
C VAL A 171 -18.22 -15.43 -15.00
N THR A 172 -18.90 -15.17 -13.89
CA THR A 172 -20.36 -15.02 -13.87
C THR A 172 -20.81 -13.84 -14.73
N ALA A 173 -20.17 -12.68 -14.62
CA ALA A 173 -20.48 -11.50 -15.42
C ALA A 173 -20.25 -11.74 -16.94
N ILE A 174 -19.17 -12.43 -17.31
CA ILE A 174 -18.89 -12.79 -18.71
C ILE A 174 -19.94 -13.77 -19.23
N SER A 175 -20.27 -14.79 -18.44
CA SER A 175 -21.28 -15.79 -18.77
C SER A 175 -22.67 -15.17 -18.96
N GLU A 176 -23.08 -14.28 -18.07
CA GLU A 176 -24.35 -13.53 -18.19
C GLU A 176 -24.38 -12.68 -19.47
N ARG A 177 -23.30 -11.92 -19.74
CA ARG A 177 -23.21 -11.07 -20.93
C ARG A 177 -23.26 -11.85 -22.23
N LEU A 178 -22.71 -13.06 -22.25
CA LEU A 178 -22.70 -13.94 -23.42
C LEU A 178 -23.91 -14.89 -23.46
N SER A 179 -24.79 -14.86 -22.45
CA SER A 179 -25.88 -15.84 -22.28
C SER A 179 -25.40 -17.29 -22.29
N ILE A 180 -24.18 -17.54 -21.80
CA ILE A 180 -23.58 -18.87 -21.68
C ILE A 180 -23.74 -19.33 -20.24
N ARG A 181 -24.19 -20.57 -20.01
CA ARG A 181 -24.25 -21.14 -18.66
C ARG A 181 -22.86 -21.16 -18.01
N VAL A 182 -22.76 -20.69 -16.77
CA VAL A 182 -21.54 -20.81 -15.96
C VAL A 182 -21.24 -22.29 -15.74
N ALA A 183 -20.21 -22.79 -16.40
CA ALA A 183 -19.71 -24.15 -16.21
C ALA A 183 -18.87 -24.23 -14.94
N ARG A 184 -19.31 -25.04 -13.97
CA ARG A 184 -18.64 -25.26 -12.67
C ARG A 184 -17.76 -26.50 -12.65
N THR A 185 -17.84 -27.34 -13.68
CA THR A 185 -17.03 -28.56 -13.84
C THR A 185 -16.43 -28.62 -15.24
N ILE A 186 -15.32 -29.34 -15.39
CA ILE A 186 -14.66 -29.56 -16.70
C ILE A 186 -15.64 -30.15 -17.70
N ASP A 187 -16.48 -31.09 -17.28
CA ASP A 187 -17.49 -31.71 -18.15
C ASP A 187 -18.52 -30.70 -18.66
N GLN A 188 -18.91 -29.73 -17.84
CA GLN A 188 -19.80 -28.64 -18.25
C GLN A 188 -19.11 -27.70 -19.24
N VAL A 189 -17.80 -27.46 -19.10
CA VAL A 189 -17.02 -26.68 -20.07
C VAL A 189 -16.96 -27.40 -21.42
N VAL A 190 -16.72 -28.71 -21.41
CA VAL A 190 -16.70 -29.54 -22.63
C VAL A 190 -18.07 -29.54 -23.31
N ALA A 191 -19.15 -29.69 -22.54
CA ALA A 191 -20.51 -29.63 -23.06
C ALA A 191 -20.85 -28.25 -23.65
N ALA A 192 -20.54 -27.17 -22.94
CA ALA A 192 -20.76 -25.80 -23.41
C ALA A 192 -19.94 -25.51 -24.70
N ARG A 193 -18.70 -25.98 -24.76
CA ARG A 193 -17.87 -25.90 -25.98
C ARG A 193 -18.52 -26.66 -27.14
N GLY A 194 -19.03 -27.86 -26.90
CA GLY A 194 -19.75 -28.64 -27.90
C GLY A 194 -20.99 -27.91 -28.42
N GLU A 195 -21.78 -27.31 -27.53
CA GLU A 195 -22.97 -26.54 -27.89
C GLU A 195 -22.62 -25.31 -28.75
N VAL A 196 -21.61 -24.54 -28.36
CA VAL A 196 -21.12 -23.37 -29.13
C VAL A 196 -20.59 -23.81 -30.49
N MET A 197 -19.84 -24.91 -30.59
CA MET A 197 -19.39 -25.45 -31.88
C MET A 197 -20.57 -25.86 -32.76
N THR A 198 -21.60 -26.48 -32.17
CA THR A 198 -22.81 -26.88 -32.91
C THR A 198 -23.58 -25.65 -33.41
N GLN A 199 -23.68 -24.59 -32.61
CA GLN A 199 -24.27 -23.32 -33.03
C GLN A 199 -23.46 -22.67 -34.16
N LEU A 200 -22.13 -22.68 -34.07
CA LEU A 200 -21.24 -22.16 -35.11
C LEU A 200 -21.41 -22.93 -36.42
N ASP A 201 -21.49 -24.25 -36.37
CA ASP A 201 -21.68 -25.08 -37.55
C ASP A 201 -23.07 -24.88 -38.16
N ARG A 202 -24.12 -24.68 -37.36
CA ARG A 202 -25.44 -24.26 -37.86
C ARG A 202 -25.37 -22.92 -38.60
N VAL A 203 -24.66 -21.94 -38.05
CA VAL A 203 -24.47 -20.62 -38.71
C VAL A 203 -23.69 -20.77 -40.01
N ARG A 204 -22.64 -21.60 -40.04
CA ARG A 204 -21.86 -21.89 -41.26
C ARG A 204 -22.69 -22.58 -42.33
N LEU A 205 -23.47 -23.59 -41.95
CA LEU A 205 -24.35 -24.31 -42.85
C LEU A 205 -25.43 -23.37 -43.41
N ARG A 206 -26.04 -22.55 -42.55
CA ARG A 206 -27.01 -21.54 -42.98
C ARG A 206 -26.40 -20.52 -43.94
N ARG A 207 -25.15 -20.10 -43.69
CA ARG A 207 -24.41 -19.22 -44.61
C ARG A 207 -24.19 -19.91 -45.95
N GLN A 208 -23.80 -21.18 -45.97
CA GLN A 208 -23.62 -21.95 -47.21
C GLN A 208 -24.93 -22.09 -47.97
N GLU A 209 -26.04 -22.41 -47.29
CA GLU A 209 -27.38 -22.46 -47.89
C GLU A 209 -27.77 -21.12 -48.52
N LEU A 210 -27.63 -20.01 -47.78
CA LEU A 210 -27.93 -18.67 -48.29
C LEU A 210 -27.04 -18.30 -49.48
N THR A 211 -25.76 -18.68 -49.44
CA THR A 211 -24.82 -18.43 -50.55
C THR A 211 -25.18 -19.27 -51.78
N ALA A 212 -25.60 -20.53 -51.57
CA ALA A 212 -26.07 -21.41 -52.65
C ALA A 212 -27.40 -20.93 -53.24
N GLU A 213 -28.35 -20.47 -52.43
CA GLU A 213 -29.58 -19.82 -52.89
C GLU A 213 -29.27 -18.58 -53.73
N ILE A 214 -28.38 -17.70 -53.26
CA ILE A 214 -27.95 -16.51 -54.00
C ILE A 214 -27.31 -16.91 -55.34
N ASN A 215 -26.40 -17.90 -55.35
CA ASN A 215 -25.75 -18.35 -56.57
C ASN A 215 -26.71 -19.04 -57.55
N ALA A 216 -27.69 -19.81 -57.05
CA ALA A 216 -28.71 -20.44 -57.88
C ALA A 216 -29.64 -19.39 -58.53
N ILE A 217 -29.98 -18.32 -57.79
CA ILE A 217 -30.71 -17.16 -58.34
C ILE A 217 -29.87 -16.45 -59.41
N LEU A 218 -28.55 -16.35 -59.23
CA LEU A 218 -27.64 -15.72 -60.20
C LEU A 218 -27.37 -16.59 -61.46
N GLN A 219 -27.41 -17.91 -61.35
CA GLN A 219 -27.13 -18.84 -62.47
C GLN A 219 -28.39 -19.33 -63.20
N GLY A 220 -29.56 -19.32 -62.56
CA GLY A 220 -30.84 -19.76 -63.14
C GLY A 220 -31.49 -18.77 -64.11
N ASP A 221 -30.92 -17.57 -64.28
CA ASP A 221 -31.55 -16.46 -65.04
C ASP A 221 -30.58 -15.87 -66.10
N ALA A 222 -29.85 -16.75 -66.80
CA ALA A 222 -28.86 -16.36 -67.83
C ALA A 222 -29.47 -15.83 -69.14
N SER A 223 -30.79 -15.65 -69.20
CA SER A 223 -31.46 -15.03 -70.34
C SER A 223 -32.54 -14.08 -69.86
N SER A 224 -32.16 -12.80 -69.78
CA SER A 224 -33.05 -11.65 -69.61
C SER A 224 -33.65 -11.43 -68.21
N ARG A 225 -32.82 -10.95 -67.28
CA ARG A 225 -33.08 -9.71 -66.51
C ARG A 225 -31.91 -9.45 -65.56
N THR A 226 -31.49 -8.19 -65.48
CA THR A 226 -30.91 -7.62 -64.25
C THR A 226 -31.65 -8.19 -63.04
N THR A 227 -30.96 -8.96 -62.20
CA THR A 227 -31.50 -9.61 -61.00
C THR A 227 -32.32 -8.58 -60.21
N ALA A 228 -33.64 -8.69 -60.24
CA ALA A 228 -34.51 -7.82 -59.49
C ALA A 228 -34.32 -8.12 -57.99
N GLY A 229 -33.56 -7.26 -57.31
CA GLY A 229 -33.47 -7.25 -55.84
C GLY A 229 -32.09 -7.53 -55.23
N TYR A 230 -31.08 -7.97 -56.00
CA TYR A 230 -29.71 -8.06 -55.47
C TYR A 230 -28.94 -6.79 -55.82
N ASP A 231 -29.02 -5.82 -54.93
CA ASP A 231 -28.28 -4.58 -55.05
C ASP A 231 -26.92 -4.74 -54.36
N VAL A 232 -25.84 -4.76 -55.15
CA VAL A 232 -24.45 -4.79 -54.64
C VAL A 232 -24.20 -3.58 -53.72
N SER A 233 -24.92 -2.47 -53.91
CA SER A 233 -24.86 -1.31 -53.03
C SER A 233 -25.37 -1.61 -51.61
N LEU A 234 -26.27 -2.59 -51.44
CA LEU A 234 -26.79 -3.01 -50.13
C LEU A 234 -25.73 -3.77 -49.31
N THR A 235 -24.87 -4.55 -49.98
CA THR A 235 -23.79 -5.28 -49.31
C THR A 235 -22.68 -4.33 -48.88
N SER A 236 -22.29 -3.39 -49.74
CA SER A 236 -21.30 -2.36 -49.38
C SER A 236 -21.83 -1.40 -48.30
N THR A 237 -23.13 -1.10 -48.30
CA THR A 237 -23.72 -0.28 -47.23
C THR A 237 -23.79 -1.03 -45.90
N TYR A 238 -24.10 -2.33 -45.90
CA TYR A 238 -24.09 -3.14 -44.67
C TYR A 238 -22.69 -3.27 -44.06
N GLU A 239 -21.67 -3.52 -44.88
CA GLU A 239 -20.28 -3.53 -44.44
C GLU A 239 -19.86 -2.15 -43.88
N GLY A 240 -20.21 -1.07 -44.58
CA GLY A 240 -19.96 0.29 -44.12
C GLY A 240 -20.71 0.67 -42.85
N VAL A 241 -21.91 0.14 -42.60
CA VAL A 241 -22.67 0.32 -41.35
C VAL A 241 -22.03 -0.49 -40.22
N SER A 242 -21.60 -1.73 -40.49
CA SER A 242 -20.94 -2.59 -39.51
C SER A 242 -19.59 -2.01 -39.05
N GLN A 243 -18.79 -1.49 -39.98
CA GLN A 243 -17.54 -0.80 -39.65
C GLN A 243 -17.80 0.48 -38.83
N ARG A 244 -18.82 1.26 -39.19
CA ARG A 244 -19.22 2.45 -38.42
C ARG A 244 -19.69 2.10 -37.02
N LEU A 245 -20.46 1.02 -36.86
CA LEU A 245 -20.91 0.53 -35.57
C LEU A 245 -19.73 0.08 -34.71
N GLN A 246 -18.80 -0.71 -35.28
CA GLN A 246 -17.62 -1.17 -34.55
C GLN A 246 -16.75 0.00 -34.10
N LYS A 247 -16.52 0.99 -34.97
CA LYS A 247 -15.77 2.20 -34.63
C LYS A 247 -16.43 2.98 -33.50
N ALA A 248 -17.76 3.17 -33.57
CA ALA A 248 -18.51 3.87 -32.54
C ALA A 248 -18.54 3.12 -31.20
N VAL A 249 -18.61 1.79 -31.21
CA VAL A 249 -18.51 0.98 -29.99
C VAL A 249 -17.12 1.08 -29.36
N ASN A 250 -16.06 0.99 -30.16
CA ASN A 250 -14.68 1.16 -29.67
C ASN A 250 -14.45 2.57 -29.09
N GLU A 251 -15.04 3.59 -29.71
CA GLU A 251 -15.01 4.97 -29.21
C GLU A 251 -15.69 5.09 -27.83
N VAL A 252 -16.86 4.48 -27.65
CA VAL A 252 -17.53 4.42 -26.34
C VAL A 252 -16.65 3.75 -25.29
N VAL A 253 -16.06 2.59 -25.60
CA VAL A 253 -15.19 1.87 -24.65
C VAL A 253 -13.97 2.71 -24.27
N GLY A 254 -13.35 3.39 -25.24
CA GLY A 254 -12.22 4.28 -24.98
C GLY A 254 -12.59 5.47 -24.08
N LEU A 255 -13.76 6.08 -24.32
CA LEU A 255 -14.26 7.19 -23.50
C LEU A 255 -14.65 6.75 -22.09
N GLU A 256 -15.21 5.54 -21.92
CA GLU A 256 -15.51 4.97 -20.59
C GLU A 256 -14.24 4.76 -19.77
N GLN A 257 -13.17 4.25 -20.41
CA GLN A 257 -11.89 4.08 -19.75
C GLN A 257 -11.29 5.43 -19.34
N LEU A 258 -11.22 6.41 -20.26
CA LEU A 258 -10.70 7.76 -19.96
C LEU A 258 -11.50 8.45 -18.85
N PHE A 259 -12.83 8.35 -18.88
CA PHE A 259 -13.69 8.87 -17.82
C PHE A 259 -13.35 8.25 -16.46
N SER A 260 -13.16 6.92 -16.41
CA SER A 260 -12.78 6.24 -15.17
C SER A 260 -11.41 6.67 -14.63
N GLU A 261 -10.44 6.90 -15.53
CA GLU A 261 -9.09 7.34 -15.18
C GLU A 261 -9.11 8.76 -14.60
N HIS A 262 -9.81 9.70 -15.24
CA HIS A 262 -9.96 11.06 -14.74
C HIS A 262 -10.70 11.11 -13.40
N ALA A 263 -11.77 10.33 -13.23
CA ALA A 263 -12.49 10.23 -11.96
C ALA A 263 -11.59 9.69 -10.83
N HIS A 264 -10.74 8.71 -11.12
CA HIS A 264 -9.79 8.18 -10.15
C HIS A 264 -8.72 9.20 -9.77
N SER A 265 -8.17 9.92 -10.75
CA SER A 265 -7.22 11.02 -10.51
C SER A 265 -7.83 12.12 -9.65
N ALA A 266 -9.06 12.54 -9.92
CA ALA A 266 -9.76 13.55 -9.13
C ALA A 266 -9.93 13.10 -7.67
N GLN A 267 -10.29 11.84 -7.44
CA GLN A 267 -10.41 11.27 -6.10
C GLN A 267 -9.07 11.25 -5.35
N ALA A 268 -7.98 10.89 -6.04
CA ALA A 268 -6.64 10.88 -5.46
C ALA A 268 -6.22 12.30 -5.03
N VAL A 269 -6.39 13.30 -5.90
CA VAL A 269 -6.07 14.70 -5.60
C VAL A 269 -6.94 15.25 -4.46
N ALA A 270 -8.23 14.92 -4.43
CA ALA A 270 -9.12 15.30 -3.33
C ALA A 270 -8.69 14.71 -1.97
N SER A 271 -8.18 13.47 -1.98
CA SER A 271 -7.65 12.84 -0.78
C SER A 271 -6.39 13.55 -0.26
N GLU A 272 -5.52 14.01 -1.16
CA GLU A 272 -4.31 14.79 -0.83
C GLU A 272 -4.67 16.19 -0.31
N VAL A 273 -5.67 16.87 -0.90
CA VAL A 273 -6.20 18.13 -0.34
C VAL A 273 -6.68 17.93 1.09
N THR A 274 -7.47 16.87 1.33
CA THR A 274 -7.96 16.55 2.69
C THR A 274 -6.80 16.28 3.65
N ARG A 275 -5.75 15.59 3.19
CA ARG A 275 -4.53 15.33 3.97
C ARG A 275 -3.81 16.63 4.32
N MET A 276 -3.66 17.53 3.37
CA MET A 276 -3.02 18.84 3.54
C MET A 276 -3.83 19.76 4.45
N GLU A 277 -5.16 19.80 4.33
CA GLU A 277 -6.03 20.56 5.22
C GLU A 277 -5.95 20.05 6.67
N ARG A 278 -5.85 18.72 6.87
CA ARG A 278 -5.59 18.14 8.19
C ARG A 278 -4.23 18.55 8.73
N LEU A 279 -3.19 18.59 7.89
CA LEU A 279 -1.85 19.05 8.29
C LEU A 279 -1.88 20.52 8.72
N VAL A 280 -2.54 21.40 7.95
CA VAL A 280 -2.69 22.82 8.32
C VAL A 280 -3.41 22.97 9.65
N LYS A 281 -4.57 22.32 9.83
CA LYS A 281 -5.31 22.35 11.11
C LYS A 281 -4.51 21.76 12.27
N SER A 282 -3.71 20.73 12.01
CA SER A 282 -2.84 20.14 13.03
C SER A 282 -1.72 21.09 13.44
N VAL A 283 -1.20 21.91 12.52
CA VAL A 283 -0.21 22.98 12.85
C VAL A 283 -0.83 24.08 13.71
N GLU A 284 -2.14 24.32 13.63
CA GLU A 284 -2.80 25.33 14.50
C GLU A 284 -3.11 24.80 15.91
N ILE A 285 -3.37 23.50 16.05
CA ILE A 285 -3.83 22.88 17.31
C ILE A 285 -2.66 22.22 18.07
N PHE A 286 -1.69 21.70 17.34
CA PHE A 286 -0.47 21.10 17.86
C PHE A 286 0.70 21.88 17.29
N ASP A 287 1.38 22.63 18.16
CA ASP A 287 2.72 23.07 17.86
C ASP A 287 3.57 21.81 17.63
N ALA A 288 3.78 21.50 16.34
CA ALA A 288 4.29 20.28 15.74
C ALA A 288 3.56 18.97 16.11
N LEU A 289 2.98 18.28 15.13
CA LEU A 289 3.11 16.82 15.11
C LEU A 289 4.59 16.57 14.79
N PRO A 290 5.43 16.20 15.78
CA PRO A 290 6.85 16.13 15.53
C PRO A 290 7.12 15.08 14.45
N VAL A 291 7.88 15.48 13.44
CA VAL A 291 8.56 14.57 12.54
C VAL A 291 9.52 13.78 13.41
N ARG A 292 9.06 12.65 13.93
CA ARG A 292 9.85 11.76 14.79
C ARG A 292 10.91 11.01 14.00
N LEU A 293 10.81 10.99 12.68
CA LEU A 293 11.67 10.28 11.74
C LEU A 293 11.92 11.16 10.51
N CYS A 294 13.19 11.41 10.18
CA CYS A 294 13.57 12.19 9.01
C CYS A 294 13.10 11.49 7.73
N PRO A 295 12.35 12.14 6.82
CA PRO A 295 11.88 11.51 5.59
C PRO A 295 13.01 11.18 4.59
N ALA A 296 14.21 11.76 4.75
CA ALA A 296 15.34 11.51 3.86
C ALA A 296 16.21 10.31 4.27
N CYS A 297 16.33 10.04 5.58
CA CYS A 297 17.25 9.03 6.11
C CYS A 297 16.67 8.17 7.23
N GLU A 298 15.38 8.34 7.55
CA GLU A 298 14.62 7.62 8.58
C GLU A 298 15.19 7.71 10.00
N GLN A 299 16.12 8.64 10.25
CA GLN A 299 16.69 8.84 11.58
C GLN A 299 15.71 9.54 12.51
N ARG A 300 15.73 9.18 13.79
CA ARG A 300 14.90 9.86 14.79
C ARG A 300 15.34 11.31 14.95
N VAL A 301 14.40 12.24 14.81
CA VAL A 301 14.65 13.67 15.00
C VAL A 301 14.04 14.10 16.33
N ASP A 302 14.83 14.78 17.15
CA ASP A 302 14.38 15.40 18.38
C ASP A 302 13.63 16.71 18.07
N PRO A 303 12.34 16.82 18.41
CA PRO A 303 11.54 18.04 18.20
C PRO A 303 11.99 19.22 19.06
N HIS A 304 12.71 18.95 20.15
CA HIS A 304 13.20 19.93 21.10
C HIS A 304 14.67 20.29 20.89
N ARG A 305 15.29 19.80 19.80
CA ARG A 305 16.67 20.15 19.45
C ARG A 305 16.79 21.67 19.34
N ASP A 306 17.84 22.25 19.90
CA ASP A 306 18.01 23.70 19.89
C ASP A 306 18.08 24.23 18.44
N HIS A 307 17.16 25.14 18.10
CA HIS A 307 17.04 25.78 16.80
C HIS A 307 16.55 27.21 17.00
N GLY A 308 16.91 28.11 16.08
CA GLY A 308 16.35 29.45 16.08
C GLY A 308 14.82 29.38 16.06
N GLN A 309 14.14 30.29 16.77
CA GLN A 309 12.66 30.32 16.84
C GLN A 309 12.01 30.32 15.45
N ASP A 310 12.70 30.88 14.45
CA ASP A 310 12.28 30.93 13.06
C ASP A 310 13.00 29.89 12.19
N ALA A 311 13.37 28.71 12.71
CA ALA A 311 14.09 27.69 11.93
C ALA A 311 13.43 26.30 12.01
N CYS A 312 13.64 25.47 11.00
CA CYS A 312 13.18 24.08 11.02
C CYS A 312 14.09 23.24 11.93
N TYR A 313 13.54 22.56 12.93
CA TYR A 313 14.30 21.63 13.79
C TYR A 313 14.89 20.41 13.04
N VAL A 314 14.42 20.13 11.80
CA VAL A 314 14.94 19.04 10.95
C VAL A 314 16.13 19.50 10.10
N CYS A 315 15.98 20.62 9.38
CA CYS A 315 16.96 21.06 8.38
C CYS A 315 17.65 22.40 8.68
N PHE A 316 17.34 23.05 9.81
CA PHE A 316 17.90 24.33 10.28
C PHE A 316 17.71 25.52 9.33
N GLN A 317 16.94 25.36 8.26
CA GLN A 317 16.57 26.47 7.39
C GLN A 317 15.61 27.39 8.12
N ALA A 318 15.71 28.69 7.84
CA ALA A 318 14.76 29.65 8.38
C ALA A 318 13.34 29.30 7.87
N VAL A 319 12.41 29.09 8.78
CA VAL A 319 11.00 28.88 8.48
C VAL A 319 10.18 29.64 9.52
N ASP A 320 9.56 30.71 9.07
CA ASP A 320 8.49 31.38 9.79
C ASP A 320 7.22 30.49 9.74
N ASP A 321 6.44 30.44 10.81
CA ASP A 321 5.16 29.71 10.85
C ASP A 321 4.19 30.24 9.79
N ASP A 322 4.27 31.54 9.48
CA ASP A 322 3.55 32.13 8.37
C ASP A 322 4.03 31.55 7.02
N GLN A 323 5.32 31.25 6.87
CA GLN A 323 5.87 30.65 5.66
C GLN A 323 5.43 29.18 5.47
N ARG A 324 5.29 28.40 6.55
CA ARG A 324 4.75 27.01 6.50
C ARG A 324 3.28 27.01 6.09
N ARG A 325 2.48 27.87 6.73
CA ARG A 325 1.05 28.04 6.39
C ARG A 325 0.89 28.54 4.97
N ARG A 326 1.66 29.53 4.54
CA ARG A 326 1.62 30.06 3.16
C ARG A 326 1.99 28.98 2.15
N ARG A 327 3.03 28.18 2.39
CA ARG A 327 3.41 27.09 1.47
C ARG A 327 2.31 26.02 1.37
N ALA A 328 1.78 25.55 2.50
CA ALA A 328 0.68 24.59 2.50
C ALA A 328 -0.59 25.14 1.84
N ASN A 329 -0.92 26.42 2.06
CA ASN A 329 -2.07 27.08 1.44
C ASN A 329 -1.87 27.37 -0.06
N VAL A 330 -0.63 27.58 -0.51
CA VAL A 330 -0.30 27.64 -1.95
C VAL A 330 -0.51 26.27 -2.58
N GLU A 331 -0.04 25.20 -1.94
CA GLU A 331 -0.21 23.84 -2.44
C GLU A 331 -1.69 23.42 -2.47
N ILE A 332 -2.45 23.70 -1.41
CA ILE A 332 -3.89 23.44 -1.37
C ILE A 332 -4.61 24.19 -2.49
N ARG A 333 -4.23 25.45 -2.77
CA ARG A 333 -4.82 26.20 -3.89
C ARG A 333 -4.46 25.58 -5.24
N SER A 334 -3.21 25.13 -5.41
CA SER A 334 -2.78 24.44 -6.62
C SER A 334 -3.57 23.16 -6.85
N LEU A 335 -3.66 22.29 -5.83
CA LEU A 335 -4.41 21.03 -5.89
C LEU A 335 -5.92 21.27 -6.10
N LYS A 336 -6.50 22.33 -5.51
CA LYS A 336 -7.91 22.70 -5.78
C LYS A 336 -8.13 23.19 -7.20
N SER A 337 -7.15 23.90 -7.79
CA SER A 337 -7.18 24.26 -9.21
C SER A 337 -7.13 23.00 -10.08
N GLU A 338 -6.25 22.06 -9.75
CA GLU A 338 -6.13 20.79 -10.47
C GLU A 338 -7.41 19.94 -10.39
N ILE A 339 -8.10 19.93 -9.24
CA ILE A 339 -9.43 19.30 -9.13
C ILE A 339 -10.44 19.97 -10.05
N ALA A 340 -10.48 21.31 -10.09
CA ALA A 340 -11.41 22.02 -10.96
C ALA A 340 -11.13 21.73 -12.44
N ASP A 341 -9.85 21.67 -12.83
CA ASP A 341 -9.43 21.29 -14.19
C ASP A 341 -9.84 19.84 -14.50
N LEU A 342 -9.65 18.90 -13.57
CA LEU A 342 -10.06 17.51 -13.70
C LEU A 342 -11.59 17.37 -13.77
N GLU A 343 -12.34 18.12 -12.98
CA GLU A 343 -13.82 18.14 -13.03
C GLU A 343 -14.32 18.66 -14.38
N ASP A 344 -13.67 19.67 -14.95
CA ASP A 344 -13.99 20.16 -16.30
C ASP A 344 -13.72 19.10 -17.36
N VAL A 345 -12.58 18.40 -17.29
CA VAL A 345 -12.26 17.28 -18.19
C VAL A 345 -13.24 16.11 -18.02
N ILE A 346 -13.64 15.77 -16.79
CA ILE A 346 -14.66 14.76 -16.50
C ILE A 346 -16.01 15.16 -17.10
N ALA A 347 -16.41 16.42 -16.99
CA ALA A 347 -17.66 16.93 -17.56
C ALA A 347 -17.64 16.85 -19.10
N HIS A 348 -16.55 17.27 -19.74
CA HIS A 348 -16.39 17.18 -21.20
C HIS A 348 -16.40 15.72 -21.68
N THR A 349 -15.64 14.84 -21.02
CA THR A 349 -15.60 13.41 -21.38
C THR A 349 -16.95 12.72 -21.16
N ALA A 350 -17.73 13.12 -20.15
CA ALA A 350 -19.09 12.63 -19.95
C ALA A 350 -20.04 13.05 -21.09
N ILE A 351 -19.94 14.30 -21.55
CA ILE A 351 -20.72 14.80 -22.71
C ILE A 351 -20.33 14.02 -23.97
N ASP A 352 -19.02 13.82 -24.21
CA ASP A 352 -18.53 13.07 -25.36
C ASP A 352 -18.97 11.60 -25.31
N LEU A 353 -18.98 11.00 -24.12
CA LEU A 353 -19.45 9.64 -23.90
C LEU A 353 -20.95 9.51 -24.18
N ASP A 354 -21.77 10.47 -23.74
CA ASP A 354 -23.21 10.47 -24.03
C ASP A 354 -23.50 10.67 -25.52
N ALA A 355 -22.75 11.58 -26.17
CA ALA A 355 -22.82 11.78 -27.60
C ALA A 355 -22.41 10.51 -28.37
N ALA A 356 -21.35 9.82 -27.95
CA ALA A 356 -20.90 8.56 -28.54
C ALA A 356 -21.93 7.43 -28.34
N ARG A 357 -22.53 7.31 -27.16
CA ARG A 357 -23.64 6.37 -26.88
C ARG A 357 -24.85 6.64 -27.76
N THR A 358 -25.20 7.91 -27.95
CA THR A 358 -26.29 8.34 -28.84
C THR A 358 -25.97 7.98 -30.30
N ARG A 359 -24.72 8.17 -30.75
CA ARG A 359 -24.27 7.73 -32.09
C ARG A 359 -24.41 6.21 -32.26
N VAL A 360 -23.99 5.42 -31.27
CA VAL A 360 -24.16 3.95 -31.30
C VAL A 360 -25.64 3.56 -31.37
N ALA A 361 -26.50 4.20 -30.57
CA ALA A 361 -27.94 3.97 -30.58
C ALA A 361 -28.57 4.31 -31.95
N ALA A 362 -28.16 5.42 -32.57
CA ALA A 362 -28.63 5.84 -33.88
C ALA A 362 -28.17 4.88 -34.99
N VAL A 363 -26.94 4.37 -34.94
CA VAL A 363 -26.47 3.37 -35.91
C VAL A 363 -27.19 2.03 -35.72
N ARG A 364 -27.50 1.65 -34.47
CA ARG A 364 -28.29 0.44 -34.17
C ARG A 364 -29.73 0.54 -34.65
N SER A 365 -30.35 1.72 -34.62
CA SER A 365 -31.73 1.90 -35.10
C SER A 365 -31.86 1.87 -36.62
N TRP A 366 -30.77 2.12 -37.36
CA TRP A 366 -30.71 2.01 -38.82
C TRP A 366 -30.53 0.59 -39.34
N VAL A 367 -30.15 -0.36 -38.48
CA VAL A 367 -30.13 -1.78 -38.84
C VAL A 367 -31.57 -2.29 -38.70
N PRO A 368 -32.27 -2.65 -39.80
CA PRO A 368 -33.62 -3.18 -39.68
C PRO A 368 -33.58 -4.45 -38.83
N PRO A 369 -34.62 -4.71 -38.00
CA PRO A 369 -34.68 -5.90 -37.17
C PRO A 369 -34.86 -7.15 -38.04
N GLY A 370 -33.77 -7.62 -38.63
CA GLY A 370 -33.66 -8.94 -39.26
C GLY A 370 -33.62 -9.99 -38.16
N ARG A 371 -34.82 -10.44 -37.73
CA ARG A 371 -35.05 -11.52 -36.77
C ARG A 371 -34.22 -11.39 -35.48
N ALA A 372 -34.66 -10.48 -34.62
CA ALA A 372 -34.46 -10.63 -33.19
C ALA A 372 -35.12 -11.94 -32.73
N GLY A 373 -34.31 -12.94 -32.39
CA GLY A 373 -34.71 -13.86 -31.33
C GLY A 373 -34.89 -13.04 -30.06
N GLU A 374 -36.01 -13.25 -29.39
CA GLU A 374 -36.43 -12.56 -28.17
C GLU A 374 -35.27 -12.45 -27.16
N ILE A 375 -34.83 -11.21 -26.90
CA ILE A 375 -34.06 -10.88 -25.69
C ILE A 375 -35.03 -10.12 -24.80
N HIS A 376 -35.61 -10.83 -23.84
CA HIS A 376 -36.42 -10.27 -22.78
C HIS A 376 -35.61 -9.23 -21.98
N SER A 377 -36.07 -7.99 -22.06
CA SER A 377 -35.77 -6.95 -21.07
C SER A 377 -36.34 -7.38 -19.72
N THR A 378 -35.48 -7.69 -18.76
CA THR A 378 -35.84 -7.73 -17.34
C THR A 378 -35.00 -6.68 -16.62
N VAL A 379 -35.62 -5.52 -16.37
CA VAL A 379 -35.14 -4.50 -15.46
C VAL A 379 -35.55 -4.93 -14.04
N PRO A 380 -34.63 -5.11 -13.06
CA PRO A 380 -35.04 -5.23 -11.68
C PRO A 380 -35.29 -3.83 -11.11
N ALA A 381 -36.53 -3.61 -10.66
CA ALA A 381 -36.88 -2.47 -9.82
C ALA A 381 -36.12 -2.57 -8.49
N GLY A 382 -35.23 -1.61 -8.24
CA GLY A 382 -34.64 -1.40 -6.93
C GLY A 382 -35.71 -0.92 -5.95
N SER A 383 -36.07 -1.78 -5.00
CA SER A 383 -36.85 -1.43 -3.83
C SER A 383 -36.02 -0.52 -2.92
N VAL A 384 -36.49 0.71 -2.75
CA VAL A 384 -36.16 1.56 -1.62
C VAL A 384 -36.73 0.89 -0.36
N SER A 385 -35.89 0.69 0.65
CA SER A 385 -36.32 0.42 2.02
C SER A 385 -35.45 1.25 2.95
N THR A 386 -36.14 1.99 3.82
CA THR A 386 -35.71 2.85 4.92
C THR A 386 -34.55 2.35 5.76
#